data_AF-A0A7S4JRW8-F1
#
_entry.id   AF-A0A7S4JRW8-F1
#
_cell.length_a   1.000
_cell.length_b   1.000
_cell.length_c   1.000
_cell.angle_alpha   90.00
_cell.angle_beta   90.00
_cell.angle_gamma   90.00
#
_symmetry.space_group_name_H-M   'P 1'
#
loop_
_entity.id
_entity.type
_entity.pdbx_description
1 polymer ?
#
loop_
_entity_poly.entity_id
_entity_poly.type
_entity_poly.pdbx_seq_one_letter_code
_entity_poly.pdbx_strand_id
1 'polypeptide(L)'
;ICMFGKCVAERVSDVQPCEYDSHCLSGRCAKSEHDEAASLVCCESGIAYFQDVSWSYSDQWVCGNLKIGDKCSGNLACDSNICMFGKCVAERVPDLQPCEYDSHCL
;
A
#
# COMPACT_ATOMS: atom_id res chain seq x y z
N ILE A 1 22.14 -10.87 -6.86
CA ILE A 1 21.54 -9.66 -6.27
C ILE A 1 21.99 -9.59 -4.82
N CYS A 2 22.46 -8.45 -4.32
CA CYS A 2 22.79 -8.30 -2.89
C CYS A 2 21.48 -8.00 -2.15
N MET A 3 21.01 -8.92 -1.30
CA MET A 3 19.81 -8.76 -0.49
C MET A 3 20.15 -9.11 0.96
N PHE A 4 19.86 -8.21 1.90
CA PHE A 4 20.10 -8.47 3.33
C PHE A 4 21.55 -8.92 3.64
N GLY A 5 22.52 -8.31 2.95
CA GLY A 5 23.94 -8.64 3.08
C GLY A 5 24.36 -9.98 2.47
N LYS A 6 23.53 -10.63 1.65
CA LYS A 6 23.83 -11.91 0.99
C LYS A 6 23.62 -11.83 -0.51
N CYS A 7 24.42 -12.59 -1.25
CA CYS A 7 24.20 -12.78 -2.69
C CYS A 7 23.11 -13.82 -2.91
N VAL A 8 22.01 -13.43 -3.55
CA VAL A 8 20.96 -14.33 -4.03
C VAL A 8 20.96 -14.39 -5.56
N ALA A 9 20.58 -15.55 -6.11
CA ALA A 9 20.55 -15.78 -7.55
C ALA A 9 19.35 -15.10 -8.23
N GLU A 10 18.22 -15.02 -7.53
CA GLU A 10 16.93 -14.60 -8.08
C GLU A 10 16.32 -13.47 -7.26
N ARG A 11 15.45 -12.69 -7.91
CA ARG A 11 14.60 -11.69 -7.24
C ARG A 11 13.48 -12.40 -6.50
N VAL A 12 12.96 -11.79 -5.43
CA VAL A 12 11.88 -12.37 -4.63
C VAL A 12 10.51 -12.01 -5.19
N SER A 13 9.53 -12.89 -4.94
CA SER A 13 8.15 -12.73 -5.36
C SER A 13 7.40 -11.69 -4.53
N ASP A 14 6.17 -11.41 -4.95
CA ASP A 14 5.27 -10.48 -4.28
C ASP A 14 5.05 -10.88 -2.80
N VAL A 15 4.78 -9.86 -1.97
CA VAL A 15 4.57 -9.94 -0.51
C VAL A 15 5.83 -10.35 0.29
N GLN A 16 6.92 -10.75 -0.37
CA GLN A 16 8.17 -11.06 0.32
C GLN A 16 8.90 -9.79 0.77
N PRO A 17 9.66 -9.84 1.89
CA PRO A 17 10.44 -8.71 2.37
C PRO A 17 11.47 -8.22 1.35
N CYS A 18 11.67 -6.90 1.32
CA CYS A 18 12.64 -6.26 0.44
C CYS A 18 13.28 -5.03 1.10
N GLU A 19 14.35 -4.50 0.49
CA GLU A 19 15.00 -3.24 0.89
C GLU A 19 15.03 -2.24 -0.27
N TYR A 20 15.09 -2.74 -1.51
CA TYR A 20 15.14 -1.94 -2.73
C TYR A 20 14.26 -2.54 -3.82
N ASP A 21 13.78 -1.71 -4.74
CA ASP A 21 13.00 -2.11 -5.93
C ASP A 21 13.65 -3.26 -6.73
N SER A 22 14.99 -3.25 -6.81
CA SER A 22 15.77 -4.26 -7.54
C SER A 22 15.67 -5.68 -6.94
N HIS A 23 15.19 -5.81 -5.70
CA HIS A 23 15.00 -7.10 -5.03
C HIS A 23 13.75 -7.82 -5.54
N CYS A 24 12.78 -7.09 -6.08
CA CYS A 24 11.45 -7.58 -6.37
C CYS A 24 11.30 -8.00 -7.83
N LEU A 25 10.68 -9.16 -8.07
CA LEU A 25 10.28 -9.57 -9.42
C LEU A 25 9.33 -8.55 -10.06
N SER A 26 8.42 -7.99 -9.26
CA SER A 26 7.53 -6.91 -9.66
C SER A 26 8.22 -5.56 -9.88
N GLY A 27 9.49 -5.44 -9.49
CA GLY A 27 10.29 -4.23 -9.63
C GLY A 27 9.94 -3.11 -8.66
N ARG A 28 9.11 -3.37 -7.64
CA ARG A 28 8.70 -2.37 -6.65
C ARG A 28 8.75 -2.90 -5.22
N CYS A 29 9.46 -2.18 -4.36
CA CYS A 29 9.57 -2.42 -2.93
C CYS A 29 8.94 -1.24 -2.17
N ALA A 30 7.90 -1.49 -1.38
CA ALA A 30 7.20 -0.43 -0.66
C ALA A 30 6.60 -0.95 0.65
N LYS A 31 6.06 -0.04 1.48
CA LYS A 31 5.34 -0.43 2.69
C LYS A 31 4.10 -1.24 2.31
N SER A 32 3.82 -2.34 3.02
CA SER A 32 2.67 -3.21 2.71
C SER A 32 1.32 -2.52 2.86
N GLU A 33 1.22 -1.50 3.70
CA GLU A 33 0.02 -0.69 3.93
C GLU A 33 0.42 0.72 4.42
N HIS A 34 -0.55 1.64 4.52
CA HIS A 34 -0.33 3.00 5.02
C HIS A 34 -0.22 3.01 6.55
N ASP A 35 0.89 2.46 7.05
CA ASP A 35 1.22 2.39 8.48
C ASP A 35 2.74 2.57 8.71
N GLU A 36 3.10 3.27 9.80
CA GLU A 36 4.50 3.47 10.20
C GLU A 36 5.21 2.13 10.46
N ALA A 37 4.54 1.20 11.14
CA ALA A 37 5.05 -0.10 11.52
C ALA A 37 4.97 -1.15 10.40
N ALA A 38 4.32 -0.84 9.27
CA ALA A 38 4.28 -1.77 8.13
C ALA A 38 5.69 -2.11 7.63
N SER A 39 5.89 -3.34 7.18
CA SER A 39 7.17 -3.77 6.62
C SER A 39 7.30 -3.41 5.14
N LEU A 40 8.53 -3.28 4.66
CA LEU A 40 8.80 -3.18 3.22
C LEU A 40 8.66 -4.56 2.59
N VAL A 41 7.79 -4.66 1.57
CA VAL A 41 7.52 -5.88 0.82
C VAL A 41 7.51 -5.60 -0.67
N CYS A 42 7.73 -6.64 -1.47
CA CYS A 42 7.55 -6.57 -2.90
C CYS A 42 6.07 -6.41 -3.23
N CYS A 43 5.70 -5.29 -3.84
CA CYS A 43 4.30 -4.99 -4.09
C CYS A 43 3.72 -5.92 -5.14
N GLU A 44 2.49 -6.37 -4.88
CA GLU A 44 1.75 -7.20 -5.82
C GLU A 44 1.56 -6.44 -7.14
N SER A 45 1.89 -7.10 -8.25
CA SER A 45 1.83 -6.49 -9.60
C SER A 45 2.71 -5.24 -9.81
N GLY A 46 3.60 -4.89 -8.87
CA GLY A 46 4.53 -3.76 -8.99
C GLY A 46 3.88 -2.39 -8.77
N ILE A 47 2.63 -2.36 -8.31
CA ILE A 47 1.87 -1.14 -8.08
C ILE A 47 2.21 -0.61 -6.69
N ALA A 48 2.69 0.63 -6.63
CA ALA A 48 2.85 1.39 -5.40
C ALA A 48 2.55 2.85 -5.67
N TYR A 49 2.09 3.54 -4.63
CA TYR A 49 1.76 4.95 -4.66
C TYR A 49 2.65 5.70 -3.69
N PHE A 50 3.10 6.88 -4.12
CA PHE A 50 3.82 7.81 -3.27
C PHE A 50 2.80 8.59 -2.46
N GLN A 51 2.79 8.38 -1.15
CA GLN A 51 1.75 8.87 -0.26
C GLN A 51 2.36 9.76 0.81
N ASP A 52 1.71 10.89 1.07
CA ASP A 52 1.97 11.69 2.25
C ASP A 52 1.61 10.87 3.50
N VAL A 53 2.48 10.90 4.49
CA VAL A 53 2.32 10.14 5.73
C VAL A 53 2.64 11.03 6.92
N SER A 54 1.80 10.96 7.95
CA SER A 54 1.92 11.84 9.12
C SER A 54 3.15 11.54 10.00
N TRP A 55 3.76 10.36 9.84
CA TRP A 55 4.90 9.89 10.63
C TRP A 55 6.27 10.10 9.98
N SER A 56 6.33 10.72 8.80
CA SER A 56 7.59 10.96 8.07
C SER A 56 7.62 12.40 7.55
N TYR A 57 8.82 12.96 7.44
CA TYR A 57 9.03 14.26 6.79
C TYR A 57 9.08 14.15 5.26
N SER A 58 8.98 12.94 4.72
CA SER A 58 8.89 12.67 3.30
C SER A 58 7.78 11.67 3.02
N ASP A 59 7.12 11.86 1.89
CA ASP A 59 6.23 10.87 1.30
C ASP A 59 6.89 9.48 1.28
N GLN A 60 6.07 8.45 1.44
CA GLN A 60 6.48 7.05 1.46
C GLN A 60 5.83 6.30 0.32
N TRP A 61 6.55 5.33 -0.23
CA TRP A 61 5.94 4.36 -1.13
C TRP A 61 5.13 3.36 -0.31
N VAL A 62 3.85 3.21 -0.67
CA VAL A 62 2.93 2.20 -0.12
C VAL A 62 2.43 1.33 -1.26
N CYS A 63 2.41 0.02 -1.08
CA CYS A 63 1.89 -0.90 -2.09
C CYS A 63 0.42 -0.58 -2.41
N GLY A 64 0.07 -0.72 -3.69
CA GLY A 64 -1.31 -0.66 -4.15
C GLY A 64 -2.02 -2.00 -4.01
N ASN A 65 -3.26 -2.07 -4.51
CA ASN A 65 -4.13 -3.25 -4.45
C ASN A 65 -4.39 -3.76 -3.02
N LEU A 66 -4.37 -2.85 -2.06
CA LEU A 66 -4.66 -3.10 -0.65
C LEU A 66 -6.05 -3.72 -0.50
N LYS A 67 -6.16 -4.70 0.39
CA LYS A 67 -7.38 -5.46 0.62
C LYS A 67 -8.29 -4.74 1.60
N ILE A 68 -9.56 -5.15 1.61
CA ILE A 68 -10.56 -4.57 2.52
C ILE A 68 -10.07 -4.70 3.97
N GLY A 69 -10.09 -3.58 4.69
CA GLY A 69 -9.62 -3.48 6.07
C GLY A 69 -8.19 -2.94 6.23
N ASP A 70 -7.36 -3.03 5.19
CA ASP A 70 -5.98 -2.51 5.18
C ASP A 70 -5.98 -0.98 5.29
N LYS A 71 -4.93 -0.44 5.91
CA LYS A 71 -4.77 1.01 6.04
C LYS A 71 -4.40 1.64 4.71
N CYS A 72 -5.08 2.73 4.36
CA CYS A 72 -4.89 3.45 3.10
C CYS A 72 -4.91 4.97 3.30
N SER A 73 -4.25 5.70 2.40
CA SER A 73 -4.33 7.17 2.35
C SER A 73 -5.16 7.69 1.17
N GLY A 74 -5.49 6.83 0.21
CA GLY A 74 -6.19 7.24 -1.01
C GLY A 74 -6.85 6.06 -1.72
N ASN A 75 -7.90 6.38 -2.47
CA ASN A 75 -8.76 5.40 -3.16
C ASN A 75 -7.98 4.41 -4.02
N LEU A 76 -7.04 4.91 -4.84
CA LEU A 76 -6.27 4.09 -5.78
C LEU A 76 -5.36 3.05 -5.12
N ALA A 77 -5.07 3.21 -3.82
CA ALA A 77 -4.30 2.23 -3.08
C ALA A 77 -5.09 0.95 -2.85
N CYS A 78 -6.42 1.03 -2.79
CA CYS A 78 -7.30 -0.11 -2.51
C CYS A 78 -7.68 -0.85 -3.79
N ASP A 79 -7.77 -2.18 -3.71
CA ASP A 79 -8.29 -3.04 -4.79
C ASP A 79 -9.73 -2.63 -5.18
N SER A 80 -10.52 -2.21 -4.19
CA SER A 80 -11.88 -1.68 -4.38
C SER A 80 -11.94 -0.27 -4.97
N ASN A 81 -10.80 0.44 -5.09
CA ASN A 81 -10.73 1.86 -5.37
C ASN A 81 -11.46 2.76 -4.35
N ILE A 82 -11.67 2.30 -3.12
CA ILE A 82 -12.37 3.06 -2.08
C ILE A 82 -11.58 3.00 -0.77
N CYS A 83 -11.07 4.15 -0.36
CA CYS A 83 -10.41 4.39 0.92
C CYS A 83 -11.28 5.33 1.76
N MET A 84 -11.87 4.84 2.85
CA MET A 84 -12.69 5.63 3.76
C MET A 84 -12.19 5.47 5.18
N PHE A 85 -12.17 6.57 5.93
CA PHE A 85 -11.71 6.57 7.33
C PHE A 85 -10.32 5.92 7.51
N GLY A 86 -9.43 6.09 6.52
CA GLY A 86 -8.08 5.51 6.51
C GLY A 86 -8.04 4.00 6.27
N LYS A 87 -9.14 3.37 5.80
CA LYS A 87 -9.20 1.94 5.49
C LYS A 87 -9.84 1.64 4.15
N CYS A 88 -9.36 0.59 3.50
CA CYS A 88 -9.98 0.09 2.29
C CYS A 88 -11.33 -0.56 2.62
N VAL A 89 -12.37 -0.22 1.86
CA VAL A 89 -13.73 -0.73 2.06
C VAL A 89 -14.30 -1.29 0.76
N ALA A 90 -15.29 -2.17 0.85
CA ALA A 90 -15.93 -2.75 -0.33
C ALA A 90 -16.83 -1.75 -1.08
N GLU A 91 -17.50 -0.86 -0.34
CA GLU A 91 -18.50 0.07 -0.85
C GLU A 91 -18.50 1.39 -0.06
N ARG A 92 -19.01 2.44 -0.69
CA ARG A 92 -19.22 3.75 -0.06
C ARG A 92 -20.44 3.71 0.87
N VAL A 93 -20.52 4.68 1.77
CA VAL A 93 -21.62 4.83 2.70
C VAL A 93 -22.93 5.06 1.92
N PRO A 94 -23.99 4.26 2.15
CA PRO A 94 -25.28 4.43 1.49
C PRO A 94 -25.93 5.78 1.76
N ASP A 95 -26.80 6.20 0.85
CA ASP A 95 -27.63 7.40 1.02
C ASP A 95 -28.32 7.41 2.39
N LEU A 96 -28.43 8.61 2.96
CA LEU A 96 -29.09 8.87 4.25
C LEU A 96 -28.39 8.25 5.47
N GLN A 97 -27.22 7.62 5.30
CA GLN A 97 -26.35 7.22 6.40
C GLN A 97 -25.36 8.34 6.76
N PRO A 98 -24.90 8.43 8.03
CA PRO A 98 -23.91 9.40 8.42
C PRO A 98 -22.59 9.20 7.66
N CYS A 99 -22.06 10.26 7.04
CA CYS A 99 -20.74 10.27 6.42
C CYS A 99 -19.95 11.50 6.93
N GLU A 100 -18.62 11.39 7.07
CA GLU A 100 -17.76 12.48 7.57
C GLU A 100 -17.28 13.42 6.44
N TYR A 101 -17.16 12.91 5.22
CA TYR A 101 -16.71 13.67 4.04
C TYR A 101 -17.56 13.29 2.82
N ASP A 102 -17.71 14.19 1.85
CA ASP A 102 -18.42 13.92 0.60
C ASP A 102 -17.87 12.68 -0.13
N SER A 103 -16.56 12.45 -0.02
CA SER A 103 -15.89 11.27 -0.59
C SER A 103 -16.29 9.94 0.06
N HIS A 104 -17.01 9.95 1.18
CA HIS A 104 -17.52 8.74 1.83
C HIS A 104 -18.92 8.35 1.36
N CYS A 105 -19.69 9.31 0.86
CA CYS A 105 -21.06 9.10 0.43
C CYS A 105 -21.11 8.52 -1.03
N LEU A 106 -22.18 7.78 -1.33
CA LEU A 106 -22.46 7.14 -2.64
C LEU A 106 -22.82 8.14 -3.75
#